data_AF-A0A0C3DLW0-F1
#
_entry.id   AF-A0A0C3DLW0-F1
#
_cell.length_a   1.000
_cell.length_b   1.000
_cell.length_c   1.000
_cell.angle_alpha   90.00
_cell.angle_beta   90.00
_cell.angle_gamma   90.00
#
_symmetry.space_group_name_H-M   'P 1'
#
loop_
_entity.id
_entity.type
_entity.pdbx_description
1 polymer ?
#
loop_
_entity_poly.entity_id
_entity_poly.type
_entity_poly.pdbx_seq_one_letter_code
_entity_poly.pdbx_strand_id
1 'polypeptide(L)'
;MRTSRKAFVPQLAAIERRQTRIQRIRTQQAILNVTDPTPEVLEQHHVIGKLQNHPEDINIFLQKHSDDPAAKNFLQKLRIHLLPRIREIHSCLGPPGPANNTASTPNDVLFKANRFYSHALLRINYTTYDVRRGTDIVNSHTDHRHIMLLAHDDTRPLTDHPFCCARVLGVYHANIILTGPESMDYESRRLEFLWVQWFELEASGSWEQCSLDKGRFNPIHQTDAFGFIDPADVLRCCHLIPAFADG
;
A
#
# COMPACT_ATOMS: atom_id res chain seq x y z
N MET A 1 -35.98 28.64 -0.92
CA MET A 1 -36.26 27.58 -1.91
C MET A 1 -37.75 27.53 -2.19
N ARG A 2 -38.16 27.53 -3.45
CA ARG A 2 -39.58 27.47 -3.86
C ARG A 2 -39.82 26.05 -4.39
N THR A 3 -40.46 25.19 -3.60
CA THR A 3 -40.80 23.82 -4.01
C THR A 3 -42.21 23.79 -4.59
N SER A 4 -42.39 23.01 -5.66
CA SER A 4 -43.70 22.81 -6.30
C SER A 4 -44.55 21.87 -5.44
N ARG A 5 -45.77 22.29 -5.12
CA ARG A 5 -46.69 21.63 -4.16
C ARG A 5 -47.13 20.21 -4.53
N LYS A 6 -46.82 19.72 -5.74
CA LYS A 6 -47.26 18.40 -6.25
C LYS A 6 -46.26 17.26 -6.09
N ALA A 7 -44.97 17.55 -5.82
CA ALA A 7 -43.91 16.52 -5.74
C ALA A 7 -42.93 16.77 -4.59
N PHE A 8 -43.43 17.32 -3.47
CA PHE A 8 -42.61 17.80 -2.36
C PHE A 8 -41.78 16.69 -1.70
N VAL A 9 -42.38 15.54 -1.42
CA VAL A 9 -41.71 14.41 -0.72
C VAL A 9 -40.52 13.83 -1.52
N PRO A 10 -40.66 13.46 -2.82
CA PRO A 10 -39.52 12.94 -3.58
C PRO A 10 -38.44 14.01 -3.82
N GLN A 11 -38.80 15.29 -3.95
CA GLN A 11 -37.84 16.39 -4.06
C GLN A 11 -37.05 16.56 -2.76
N LEU A 12 -37.70 16.49 -1.61
CA LEU A 12 -37.06 16.60 -0.30
C LEU A 12 -36.09 15.45 -0.06
N ALA A 13 -36.51 14.21 -0.35
CA ALA A 13 -35.64 13.03 -0.23
C ALA A 13 -34.41 13.08 -1.16
N ALA A 14 -34.55 13.62 -2.38
CA ALA A 14 -33.42 13.80 -3.29
C ALA A 14 -32.43 14.87 -2.79
N ILE A 15 -32.94 15.95 -2.20
CA ILE A 15 -32.12 17.02 -1.60
C ILE A 15 -31.38 16.49 -0.37
N GLU A 16 -32.06 15.77 0.53
CA GLU A 16 -31.44 15.17 1.70
C GLU A 16 -30.34 14.19 1.31
N ARG A 17 -30.60 13.27 0.37
CA ARG A 17 -29.56 12.33 -0.13
C ARG A 17 -28.36 13.06 -0.71
N ARG A 18 -28.59 14.15 -1.45
CA ARG A 18 -27.51 14.98 -2.00
C ARG A 18 -26.73 15.68 -0.89
N GLN A 19 -27.39 16.23 0.12
CA GLN A 19 -26.75 16.89 1.26
C GLN A 19 -25.94 15.91 2.10
N THR A 20 -26.47 14.72 2.40
CA THR A 20 -25.74 13.65 3.11
C THR A 20 -24.51 13.20 2.32
N ARG A 21 -24.63 13.09 0.98
CA ARG A 21 -23.49 12.78 0.11
C ARG A 21 -22.43 13.89 0.13
N ILE A 22 -22.82 15.16 0.05
CA ILE A 22 -21.91 16.30 0.13
C ILE A 22 -21.23 16.37 1.50
N GLN A 23 -21.96 16.12 2.58
CA GLN A 23 -21.39 16.08 3.93
C GLN A 23 -20.38 14.95 4.09
N ARG A 24 -20.67 13.74 3.58
CA ARG A 24 -19.69 12.65 3.52
C ARG A 24 -18.44 13.01 2.72
N ILE A 25 -18.60 13.64 1.56
CA ILE A 25 -17.46 14.12 0.75
C ILE A 25 -16.65 15.15 1.53
N ARG A 26 -17.30 16.09 2.23
CA ARG A 26 -16.63 17.12 3.04
C ARG A 26 -15.91 16.55 4.25
N THR A 27 -16.47 15.55 4.94
CA THR A 27 -15.77 14.88 6.03
C THR A 27 -14.60 14.05 5.51
N GLN A 28 -14.74 13.36 4.38
CA GLN A 28 -13.63 12.70 3.70
C GLN A 28 -12.55 13.70 3.27
N GLN A 29 -12.93 14.85 2.71
CA GLN A 29 -11.98 15.92 2.35
C GLN A 29 -11.33 16.56 3.58
N ALA A 30 -12.01 16.68 4.71
CA ALA A 30 -11.41 17.19 5.94
C ALA A 30 -10.37 16.21 6.51
N ILE A 31 -10.60 14.89 6.38
CA ILE A 31 -9.60 13.85 6.69
C ILE A 31 -8.40 13.96 5.72
N LEU A 32 -8.66 14.26 4.44
CA LEU A 32 -7.62 14.46 3.43
C LEU A 32 -6.84 15.77 3.63
N ASN A 33 -7.45 16.85 4.12
CA ASN A 33 -6.81 18.17 4.22
C ASN A 33 -5.91 18.35 5.46
N VAL A 34 -5.73 17.31 6.30
CA VAL A 34 -4.67 17.26 7.33
C VAL A 34 -3.33 16.82 6.71
N THR A 35 -3.26 16.66 5.39
CA THR A 35 -2.06 16.22 4.67
C THR A 35 -0.88 17.16 4.83
N ASP A 36 0.22 16.54 5.25
CA ASP A 36 1.59 16.98 5.03
C ASP A 36 1.80 17.51 3.59
N PRO A 37 2.41 18.69 3.38
CA PRO A 37 2.81 19.14 2.05
C PRO A 37 3.70 18.09 1.40
N THR A 38 3.11 17.29 0.50
CA THR A 38 3.82 16.27 -0.25
C THR A 38 4.52 16.99 -1.41
N PRO A 39 5.86 17.17 -1.38
CA PRO A 39 6.53 17.98 -2.38
C PRO A 39 6.38 17.32 -3.76
N GLU A 40 6.06 18.11 -4.77
CA GLU A 40 5.94 17.66 -6.15
C GLU A 40 7.33 17.48 -6.77
N VAL A 41 8.05 16.46 -6.32
CA VAL A 41 9.38 16.10 -6.84
C VAL A 41 9.22 15.06 -7.93
N LEU A 42 9.13 15.52 -9.18
CA LEU A 42 8.94 14.66 -10.35
C LEU A 42 10.11 13.69 -10.62
N GLU A 43 11.25 13.90 -9.96
CA GLU A 43 12.44 13.02 -10.06
C GLU A 43 12.39 11.83 -9.09
N GLN A 44 11.55 11.89 -8.06
CA GLN A 44 11.35 10.78 -7.14
C GLN A 44 10.33 9.80 -7.72
N HIS A 45 10.65 8.51 -7.66
CA HIS A 45 9.75 7.45 -8.12
C HIS A 45 8.41 7.46 -7.35
N HIS A 46 8.47 7.62 -6.03
CA HIS A 46 7.28 7.76 -5.20
C HIS A 46 7.46 8.83 -4.14
N VAL A 47 6.33 9.34 -3.62
CA VAL A 47 6.29 10.29 -2.52
C VAL A 47 5.21 9.87 -1.53
N ILE A 48 5.60 9.71 -0.27
CA ILE A 48 4.73 9.49 0.90
C ILE A 48 4.99 10.63 1.90
N GLY A 49 3.97 10.97 2.71
CA GLY A 49 4.11 11.96 3.77
C GLY A 49 5.30 11.69 4.71
N LYS A 50 6.02 12.74 5.08
CA LYS A 50 7.17 12.73 5.99
C LYS A 50 6.78 12.99 7.44
N LEU A 51 5.65 13.66 7.66
CA LEU A 51 5.13 13.96 8.99
C LEU A 51 4.70 12.69 9.72
N GLN A 52 4.73 12.80 11.04
CA GLN A 52 4.49 11.73 11.99
C GLN A 52 3.15 11.94 12.73
N ASN A 53 2.18 12.53 12.04
CA ASN A 53 0.92 13.02 12.64
C ASN A 53 -0.06 11.91 13.04
N HIS A 54 0.06 10.73 12.43
CA HIS A 54 -0.83 9.59 12.66
C HIS A 54 -0.03 8.38 13.17
N PRO A 55 0.50 8.44 14.41
CA PRO A 55 1.19 7.31 15.00
C PRO A 55 0.21 6.18 15.33
N GLU A 56 0.62 4.96 15.01
CA GLU A 56 -0.04 3.72 15.40
C GLU A 56 0.94 2.90 16.25
N ASP A 57 0.60 2.68 17.53
CA ASP A 57 1.36 1.75 18.36
C ASP A 57 1.11 0.32 17.88
N ILE A 58 2.20 -0.43 17.71
CA ILE A 58 2.16 -1.77 17.12
C ILE A 58 1.33 -2.73 17.97
N ASN A 59 1.45 -2.68 19.30
CA ASN A 59 0.74 -3.61 20.17
C ASN A 59 -0.76 -3.31 20.17
N ILE A 60 -1.13 -2.02 20.23
CA ILE A 60 -2.53 -1.59 20.15
C ILE A 60 -3.13 -1.98 18.80
N PHE A 61 -2.40 -1.78 17.70
CA PHE A 61 -2.82 -2.19 16.35
C PHE A 61 -3.07 -3.70 16.29
N LEU A 62 -2.11 -4.51 16.72
CA LEU A 62 -2.24 -5.97 16.70
C LEU A 62 -3.40 -6.47 17.58
N GLN A 63 -3.63 -5.84 18.73
CA GLN A 63 -4.75 -6.16 19.60
C GLN A 63 -6.09 -5.81 18.94
N LYS A 64 -6.19 -4.64 18.31
CA LYS A 64 -7.40 -4.19 17.62
C LYS A 64 -7.76 -5.09 16.42
N HIS A 65 -6.74 -5.64 15.77
CA HIS A 65 -6.87 -6.49 14.59
C HIS A 65 -6.65 -7.99 14.90
N SER A 66 -6.84 -8.43 16.15
CA SER A 66 -6.59 -9.83 16.54
C SER A 66 -7.42 -10.85 15.76
N ASP A 67 -8.66 -10.47 15.43
CA ASP A 67 -9.62 -11.32 14.75
C ASP A 67 -9.58 -11.15 13.22
N ASP A 68 -8.75 -10.22 12.72
CA ASP A 68 -8.61 -9.94 11.30
C ASP A 68 -7.59 -10.92 10.67
N PRO A 69 -8.00 -11.79 9.73
CA PRO A 69 -7.09 -12.71 9.06
C PRO A 69 -5.92 -11.99 8.36
N ALA A 70 -6.13 -10.75 7.92
CA ALA A 70 -5.10 -9.95 7.25
C ALA A 70 -3.95 -9.56 8.19
N ALA A 71 -4.24 -9.39 9.49
CA ALA A 71 -3.27 -8.99 10.50
C ALA A 71 -2.54 -10.20 11.14
N LYS A 72 -2.88 -11.42 10.74
CA LYS A 72 -2.21 -12.63 11.23
C LYS A 72 -0.72 -12.60 10.90
N ASN A 73 0.12 -12.76 11.93
CA ASN A 73 1.58 -12.68 11.84
C ASN A 73 2.10 -11.35 11.26
N PHE A 74 1.32 -10.27 11.33
CA PHE A 74 1.64 -8.97 10.73
C PHE A 74 3.05 -8.49 11.09
N LEU A 75 3.39 -8.44 12.38
CA LEU A 75 4.69 -7.94 12.84
C LEU A 75 5.85 -8.81 12.35
N GLN A 76 5.69 -10.13 12.36
CA GLN A 76 6.74 -11.05 11.89
C GLN A 76 6.97 -10.90 10.38
N LYS A 77 5.89 -10.86 9.59
CA LYS A 77 5.95 -10.62 8.14
C LYS A 77 6.57 -9.26 7.84
N LEU A 78 6.22 -8.22 8.60
CA LEU A 78 6.75 -6.87 8.43
C LEU A 78 8.26 -6.84 8.71
N ARG A 79 8.71 -7.47 9.79
CA ARG A 79 10.14 -7.60 10.11
C ARG A 79 10.91 -8.33 9.02
N ILE A 80 10.36 -9.43 8.49
CA ILE A 80 10.96 -10.17 7.36
C ILE A 80 11.10 -9.26 6.13
N HIS A 81 10.07 -8.45 5.84
CA HIS A 81 10.10 -7.52 4.70
C HIS A 81 11.10 -6.37 4.89
N LEU A 82 11.23 -5.82 6.10
CA LEU A 82 12.10 -4.66 6.37
C LEU A 82 13.57 -5.03 6.59
N LEU A 83 13.86 -6.25 7.05
CA LEU A 83 15.22 -6.71 7.34
C LEU A 83 16.20 -6.57 6.15
N PRO A 84 15.91 -7.08 4.94
CA PRO A 84 16.84 -6.94 3.81
C PRO A 84 17.07 -5.46 3.45
N ARG A 85 16.03 -4.63 3.55
CA ARG A 85 16.08 -3.20 3.21
C ARG A 85 16.96 -2.41 4.19
N ILE A 86 16.83 -2.64 5.49
CA ILE A 86 17.70 -1.96 6.46
C ILE A 86 19.14 -2.46 6.38
N ARG A 87 19.36 -3.76 6.10
CA ARG A 87 20.70 -4.31 5.86
C ARG A 87 21.38 -3.64 4.68
N GLU A 88 20.69 -3.44 3.58
CA GLU A 88 21.23 -2.74 2.41
C GLU A 88 21.74 -1.34 2.78
N ILE A 89 20.98 -0.59 3.57
CA ILE A 89 21.42 0.72 4.06
C ILE A 89 22.68 0.60 4.91
N HIS A 90 22.78 -0.37 5.81
CA HIS A 90 23.99 -0.58 6.61
C HIS A 90 25.20 -1.00 5.78
N SER A 91 25.00 -1.84 4.76
CA SER A 91 26.04 -2.23 3.80
C SER A 91 26.59 -1.04 3.00
N CYS A 92 25.78 -0.01 2.78
CA CYS A 92 26.24 1.23 2.11
C CYS A 92 27.05 2.17 3.01
N LEU A 93 27.05 1.99 4.33
CA LEU A 93 27.70 2.92 5.27
C LEU A 93 29.17 2.60 5.54
N GLY A 94 29.62 1.40 5.20
CA GLY A 94 31.01 1.00 5.43
C GLY A 94 31.30 -0.39 4.86
N PRO A 95 32.59 -0.77 4.81
CA PRO A 95 32.97 -2.11 4.39
C PRO A 95 32.29 -3.15 5.29
N PRO A 96 31.94 -4.34 4.76
CA PRO A 96 31.31 -5.39 5.54
C PRO A 96 32.17 -5.65 6.79
N GLY A 97 31.55 -5.52 7.96
CA GLY A 97 32.17 -5.86 9.23
C GLY A 97 32.70 -7.30 9.20
N PRO A 98 33.59 -7.68 10.14
CA PRO A 98 34.11 -9.05 10.20
C PRO A 98 32.92 -10.00 10.17
N ALA A 99 32.91 -10.92 9.21
CA ALA A 99 31.85 -11.88 8.99
C ALA A 99 31.75 -12.81 10.21
N ASN A 100 31.07 -12.35 11.26
CA ASN A 100 30.60 -13.21 12.31
C ASN A 100 29.50 -14.06 11.68
N ASN A 101 29.65 -15.38 11.75
CA ASN A 101 28.76 -16.38 11.12
C ASN A 101 27.28 -16.29 11.54
N THR A 102 26.90 -15.32 12.36
CA THR A 102 25.54 -15.03 12.77
C THR A 102 24.98 -13.92 11.89
N ALA A 103 24.07 -14.24 10.98
CA ALA A 103 23.30 -13.23 10.25
C ALA A 103 22.22 -12.63 11.17
N SER A 104 21.91 -11.34 10.99
CA SER A 104 20.77 -10.73 11.69
C SER A 104 19.46 -11.49 11.40
N THR A 105 18.59 -11.51 12.38
CA THR A 105 17.27 -12.14 12.31
C THR A 105 16.19 -11.07 12.20
N PRO A 106 14.96 -11.42 11.78
CA PRO A 106 13.85 -10.48 11.79
C PRO A 106 13.60 -9.82 13.15
N ASN A 107 13.97 -10.48 14.26
CA ASN A 107 13.80 -9.93 15.61
C ASN A 107 14.77 -8.77 15.93
N ASP A 108 15.85 -8.63 15.16
CA ASP A 108 16.81 -7.54 15.32
C ASP A 108 16.32 -6.21 14.70
N VAL A 109 15.16 -6.26 14.02
CA VAL A 109 14.48 -5.10 13.46
C VAL A 109 13.57 -4.48 14.52
N LEU A 110 14.00 -3.34 15.07
CA LEU A 110 13.29 -2.61 16.11
C LEU A 110 12.59 -1.37 15.55
N PHE A 111 11.39 -1.12 16.05
CA PHE A 111 10.60 0.06 15.71
C PHE A 111 10.82 1.12 16.79
N LYS A 112 11.32 2.29 16.40
CA LYS A 112 11.53 3.41 17.32
C LYS A 112 10.21 3.77 17.99
N ALA A 113 10.20 3.79 19.33
CA ALA A 113 9.02 4.05 20.14
C ALA A 113 7.82 3.13 19.86
N ASN A 114 8.08 1.89 19.41
CA ASN A 114 7.10 0.82 19.16
C ASN A 114 5.93 1.23 18.26
N ARG A 115 6.18 2.10 17.28
CA ARG A 115 5.14 2.67 16.42
C ARG A 115 5.56 2.74 14.97
N PHE A 116 4.55 2.74 14.11
CA PHE A 116 4.65 3.18 12.73
C PHE A 116 3.64 4.31 12.51
N TYR A 117 3.67 4.93 11.35
CA TYR A 117 2.86 6.10 11.04
C TYR A 117 2.07 5.86 9.77
N SER A 118 0.77 6.10 9.85
CA SER A 118 -0.19 5.89 8.78
C SER A 118 -0.29 7.11 7.86
N HIS A 119 -0.42 6.83 6.57
CA HIS A 119 -0.58 7.84 5.53
C HIS A 119 -1.78 7.51 4.66
N ALA A 120 -2.53 8.54 4.30
CA ALA A 120 -3.69 8.38 3.42
C ALA A 120 -3.30 8.30 1.94
N LEU A 121 -2.18 8.91 1.55
CA LEU A 121 -1.78 9.10 0.16
C LEU A 121 -0.38 8.56 -0.12
N LEU A 122 -0.26 7.87 -1.24
CA LEU A 122 1.00 7.54 -1.91
C LEU A 122 0.92 8.10 -3.33
N ARG A 123 1.90 8.91 -3.72
CA ARG A 123 2.04 9.40 -5.10
C ARG A 123 3.13 8.59 -5.80
N ILE A 124 2.85 8.09 -7.00
CA ILE A 124 3.81 7.34 -7.83
C ILE A 124 4.02 8.13 -9.12
N ASN A 125 5.27 8.47 -9.43
CA ASN A 125 5.65 9.12 -10.68
C ASN A 125 6.27 8.08 -11.60
N TYR A 126 5.77 8.00 -12.82
CA TYR A 126 6.21 7.02 -13.81
C TYR A 126 6.34 7.67 -15.18
N THR A 127 7.08 7.01 -16.07
CA THR A 127 7.21 7.44 -17.47
C THR A 127 6.20 6.67 -18.31
N THR A 128 5.36 7.37 -19.06
CA THR A 128 4.42 6.77 -20.01
C THR A 128 5.13 6.30 -21.27
N TYR A 129 4.45 5.47 -22.07
CA TYR A 129 4.97 4.96 -23.34
C TYR A 129 5.45 6.08 -24.28
N ASP A 130 4.75 7.21 -24.33
CA ASP A 130 5.12 8.38 -25.13
C ASP A 130 6.26 9.22 -24.52
N VAL A 131 7.01 8.65 -23.58
CA VAL A 131 8.13 9.30 -22.85
C VAL A 131 7.67 10.58 -22.13
N ARG A 132 6.44 10.59 -21.61
CA ARG A 132 5.91 11.68 -20.79
C ARG A 132 5.92 11.29 -19.33
N ARG A 133 6.01 12.28 -18.44
CA ARG A 133 5.84 12.06 -17.00
C ARG A 133 4.35 11.93 -16.68
N GLY A 134 4.00 10.82 -16.04
CA GLY A 134 2.69 10.56 -15.45
C GLY A 134 2.79 10.51 -13.93
N THR A 135 1.66 10.73 -13.27
CA THR A 135 1.53 10.59 -11.82
C THR A 135 0.25 9.85 -11.51
N ASP A 136 0.36 8.83 -10.68
CA ASP A 136 -0.77 8.16 -10.06
C ASP A 136 -0.84 8.46 -8.56
N ILE A 137 -2.06 8.56 -8.03
CA ILE A 137 -2.32 8.78 -6.60
C ILE A 137 -3.06 7.56 -6.05
N VAL A 138 -2.41 6.85 -5.14
CA VAL A 138 -2.98 5.77 -4.36
C VAL A 138 -3.56 6.34 -3.09
N ASN A 139 -4.81 5.98 -2.78
CA ASN A 139 -5.43 6.26 -1.50
C ASN A 139 -6.15 5.04 -0.96
N SER A 140 -5.63 4.48 0.15
CA SER A 140 -6.12 3.26 0.81
C SER A 140 -7.59 3.34 1.25
N HIS A 141 -8.10 4.55 1.48
CA HIS A 141 -9.47 4.81 1.91
C HIS A 141 -10.47 5.01 0.75
N THR A 142 -10.01 4.93 -0.49
CA THR A 142 -10.84 5.11 -1.70
C THR A 142 -10.78 3.90 -2.62
N ASP A 143 -11.47 3.97 -3.75
CA ASP A 143 -11.43 2.93 -4.79
C ASP A 143 -10.13 2.99 -5.61
N HIS A 144 -9.35 4.07 -5.52
CA HIS A 144 -8.04 4.24 -6.14
C HIS A 144 -6.92 3.65 -5.29
N ARG A 145 -6.99 2.34 -5.04
CA ARG A 145 -6.03 1.62 -4.16
C ARG A 145 -5.43 0.37 -4.79
N HIS A 146 -5.65 0.14 -6.08
CA HIS A 146 -5.07 -1.00 -6.77
C HIS A 146 -3.78 -0.57 -7.45
N ILE A 147 -2.76 -1.39 -7.27
CA ILE A 147 -1.40 -1.14 -7.76
C ILE A 147 -0.91 -2.32 -8.60
N MET A 148 0.00 -2.03 -9.51
CA MET A 148 0.63 -2.98 -10.40
C MET A 148 2.13 -3.06 -10.10
N LEU A 149 2.65 -4.28 -10.07
CA LEU A 149 4.06 -4.60 -9.83
C LEU A 149 4.57 -5.57 -10.89
N LEU A 150 5.89 -5.66 -11.00
CA LEU A 150 6.53 -6.71 -11.79
C LEU A 150 6.40 -8.06 -11.05
N ALA A 151 5.97 -9.10 -11.73
CA ALA A 151 5.96 -10.44 -11.17
C ALA A 151 7.41 -10.93 -11.02
N HIS A 152 7.82 -11.36 -9.82
CA HIS A 152 9.17 -11.88 -9.58
C HIS A 152 9.28 -13.33 -10.09
N ASP A 153 10.35 -13.63 -10.83
CA ASP A 153 10.54 -14.85 -11.64
C ASP A 153 10.64 -16.17 -10.84
N ASP A 154 10.80 -16.11 -9.51
CA ASP A 154 11.29 -17.27 -8.75
C ASP A 154 10.23 -18.24 -8.22
N THR A 155 8.92 -17.94 -8.31
CA THR A 155 7.89 -18.74 -7.60
C THR A 155 6.70 -19.18 -8.43
N ARG A 156 6.58 -18.78 -9.70
CA ARG A 156 5.42 -19.15 -10.52
C ARG A 156 5.88 -19.66 -11.88
N PRO A 157 5.48 -20.89 -12.29
CA PRO A 157 5.73 -21.33 -13.66
C PRO A 157 5.05 -20.33 -14.59
N LEU A 158 5.81 -19.75 -15.53
CA LEU A 158 5.39 -18.84 -16.60
C LEU A 158 3.86 -18.69 -16.69
N THR A 159 3.28 -17.83 -15.86
CA THR A 159 2.07 -17.15 -16.27
C THR A 159 2.53 -16.19 -17.35
N ASP A 160 1.94 -16.23 -18.54
CA ASP A 160 2.28 -15.39 -19.71
C ASP A 160 2.21 -13.86 -19.44
N HIS A 161 1.88 -13.44 -18.21
CA HIS A 161 1.71 -12.07 -17.81
C HIS A 161 2.87 -11.58 -16.91
N PRO A 162 3.66 -10.58 -17.34
CA PRO A 162 4.84 -10.09 -16.61
C PRO A 162 4.51 -9.26 -15.36
N PHE A 163 3.23 -8.93 -15.13
CA PHE A 163 2.80 -8.08 -14.02
C PHE A 163 1.85 -8.79 -13.07
N CYS A 164 1.93 -8.43 -11.79
CA CYS A 164 0.96 -8.80 -10.77
C CYS A 164 0.24 -7.55 -10.23
N CYS A 165 -0.97 -7.74 -9.72
CA CYS A 165 -1.77 -6.68 -9.13
C CYS A 165 -1.95 -6.93 -7.63
N ALA A 166 -2.06 -5.85 -6.86
CA ALA A 166 -2.37 -5.90 -5.45
C ALA A 166 -3.31 -4.74 -5.05
N ARG A 167 -4.09 -4.97 -4.00
CA ARG A 167 -4.94 -3.97 -3.37
C ARG A 167 -4.25 -3.44 -2.12
N VAL A 168 -4.00 -2.14 -2.07
CA VAL A 168 -3.43 -1.46 -0.91
C VAL A 168 -4.47 -1.35 0.19
N LEU A 169 -4.13 -1.92 1.35
CA LEU A 169 -4.91 -1.84 2.59
C LEU A 169 -4.46 -0.65 3.45
N GLY A 170 -3.16 -0.33 3.43
CA GLY A 170 -2.61 0.82 4.14
C GLY A 170 -1.24 1.24 3.62
N VAL A 171 -0.95 2.53 3.74
CA VAL A 171 0.34 3.14 3.40
C VAL A 171 0.99 3.58 4.70
N TYR A 172 2.20 3.12 4.96
CA TYR A 172 2.86 3.37 6.24
C TYR A 172 4.32 3.74 6.07
N HIS A 173 4.87 4.41 7.08
CA HIS A 173 6.30 4.43 7.29
C HIS A 173 6.63 4.15 8.75
N ALA A 174 7.84 3.68 9.00
CA ALA A 174 8.36 3.47 10.34
C ALA A 174 9.81 3.93 10.44
N ASN A 175 10.20 4.33 11.64
CA ASN A 175 11.60 4.60 11.96
C ASN A 175 12.19 3.32 12.57
N ILE A 176 13.08 2.68 11.83
CA ILE A 176 13.61 1.35 12.13
C ILE A 176 15.06 1.46 12.60
N ILE A 177 15.42 0.66 13.60
CA ILE A 177 16.77 0.51 14.12
C ILE A 177 17.15 -0.97 13.98
N LEU A 178 18.35 -1.25 13.45
CA LEU A 178 18.89 -2.60 13.40
C LEU A 178 19.82 -2.79 14.60
N THR A 179 19.59 -3.83 15.41
CA THR A 179 20.45 -4.17 16.57
C THR A 179 21.26 -5.44 16.36
N GLY A 180 21.24 -5.99 15.14
CA GLY A 180 21.91 -7.23 14.80
C GLY A 180 23.41 -7.07 14.54
N PRO A 181 24.13 -8.17 14.30
CA PRO A 181 25.57 -8.18 14.03
C PRO A 181 25.98 -7.41 12.76
N GLU A 182 25.05 -7.16 11.85
CA GLU A 182 25.27 -6.35 10.63
C GLU A 182 24.98 -4.86 10.86
N SER A 183 24.68 -4.47 12.11
CA SER A 183 24.44 -3.08 12.46
C SER A 183 25.75 -2.31 12.55
N MET A 184 25.88 -1.28 11.71
CA MET A 184 27.00 -0.33 11.73
C MET A 184 26.80 0.78 12.77
N ASP A 185 25.56 1.10 13.09
CA ASP A 185 25.17 2.13 14.05
C ASP A 185 23.76 1.86 14.58
N TYR A 186 23.36 2.56 15.64
CA TYR A 186 22.01 2.45 16.20
C TYR A 186 21.09 3.60 15.76
N GLU A 187 21.40 4.23 14.62
CA GLU A 187 20.60 5.34 14.10
C GLU A 187 19.28 4.84 13.51
N SER A 188 18.23 5.64 13.72
CA SER A 188 16.90 5.29 13.22
C SER A 188 16.74 5.69 11.75
N ARG A 189 16.42 4.73 10.89
CA ARG A 189 16.20 4.91 9.44
C ARG A 189 14.73 4.87 9.11
N ARG A 190 14.25 5.84 8.32
CA ARG A 190 12.86 5.88 7.86
C ARG A 190 12.69 4.90 6.68
N LEU A 191 11.86 3.88 6.88
CA LEU A 191 11.46 2.95 5.83
C LEU A 191 9.97 3.05 5.58
N GLU A 192 9.59 3.11 4.31
CA GLU A 192 8.22 3.17 3.84
C GLU A 192 7.77 1.78 3.40
N PHE A 193 6.53 1.39 3.69
CA PHE A 193 6.00 0.08 3.29
C PHE A 193 4.51 0.15 3.04
N LEU A 194 4.06 -0.68 2.11
CA LEU A 194 2.65 -0.86 1.78
C LEU A 194 2.16 -2.18 2.37
N TRP A 195 1.01 -2.15 3.02
CA TRP A 195 0.30 -3.37 3.40
C TRP A 195 -0.75 -3.67 2.34
N VAL A 196 -0.71 -4.87 1.75
CA VAL A 196 -1.52 -5.20 0.58
C VAL A 196 -2.21 -6.56 0.68
N GLN A 197 -3.25 -6.71 -0.13
CA GLN A 197 -3.90 -7.98 -0.47
C GLN A 197 -3.63 -8.31 -1.94
N TRP A 198 -3.16 -9.52 -2.23
CA TRP A 198 -2.77 -9.93 -3.58
C TRP A 198 -3.95 -10.40 -4.43
N PHE A 199 -3.81 -10.17 -5.75
CA PHE A 199 -4.65 -10.79 -6.77
C PHE A 199 -3.91 -11.95 -7.42
N GLU A 200 -4.67 -12.97 -7.80
CA GLU A 200 -4.25 -14.08 -8.65
C GLU A 200 -4.87 -13.90 -10.03
N LEU A 201 -4.07 -14.05 -11.08
CA LEU A 201 -4.55 -14.09 -12.45
C LEU A 201 -5.24 -15.44 -12.68
N GLU A 202 -6.52 -15.40 -13.01
CA GLU A 202 -7.33 -16.61 -13.26
C GLU A 202 -7.32 -16.98 -14.75
N ALA A 203 -7.41 -15.97 -15.62
CA ALA A 203 -7.31 -16.16 -17.06
C ALA A 203 -6.65 -14.95 -17.71
N SER A 204 -5.66 -15.23 -18.57
CA SER A 204 -5.11 -14.22 -19.47
C SER A 204 -6.16 -13.87 -20.52
N GLY A 205 -6.38 -12.58 -20.72
CA GLY A 205 -7.20 -12.05 -21.80
C GLY A 205 -6.58 -12.36 -23.16
N SER A 206 -7.41 -12.42 -24.19
CA SER A 206 -6.97 -12.55 -25.57
C SER A 206 -7.55 -11.42 -26.40
N TRP A 207 -6.66 -10.76 -27.15
CA TRP A 207 -7.05 -9.74 -28.11
C TRP A 207 -8.03 -10.29 -29.16
N GLU A 208 -7.82 -11.52 -29.61
CA GLU A 208 -8.66 -12.18 -30.62
C GLU A 208 -10.09 -12.44 -30.11
N GLN A 209 -10.24 -12.63 -28.80
CA GLN A 209 -11.52 -12.88 -28.14
C GLN A 209 -12.11 -11.61 -27.52
N CYS A 210 -11.46 -10.45 -27.70
CA CYS A 210 -11.81 -9.19 -27.04
C CYS A 210 -12.04 -9.35 -25.53
N SER A 211 -11.25 -10.22 -24.88
CA SER A 211 -11.37 -10.52 -23.46
C SER A 211 -10.27 -9.82 -22.67
N LEU A 212 -10.65 -9.24 -21.52
CA LEU A 212 -9.69 -8.67 -20.57
C LEU A 212 -9.13 -9.76 -19.66
N ASP A 213 -7.94 -9.54 -19.13
CA ASP A 213 -7.37 -10.33 -18.05
C ASP A 213 -8.36 -10.39 -16.87
N LYS A 214 -8.62 -11.60 -16.39
CA LYS A 214 -9.47 -11.83 -15.22
C LYS A 214 -8.59 -12.21 -14.04
N GLY A 215 -8.73 -11.46 -12.97
CA GLY A 215 -8.07 -11.73 -11.70
C GLY A 215 -9.08 -11.88 -10.57
N ARG A 216 -8.73 -12.73 -9.60
CA ARG A 216 -9.49 -12.94 -8.37
C ARG A 216 -8.63 -12.60 -7.16
N PHE A 217 -9.27 -12.27 -6.03
CA PHE A 217 -8.53 -12.12 -4.78
C PHE A 217 -8.00 -13.48 -4.32
N ASN A 218 -6.78 -13.48 -3.78
CA ASN A 218 -6.28 -14.66 -3.09
C ASN A 218 -7.23 -15.02 -1.93
N PRO A 219 -7.56 -16.30 -1.75
CA PRO A 219 -8.40 -16.74 -0.63
C PRO A 219 -7.83 -16.25 0.71
N ILE A 220 -8.67 -15.67 1.55
CA ILE A 220 -8.26 -15.00 2.82
C ILE A 220 -7.51 -15.96 3.76
N HIS A 221 -7.80 -17.26 3.68
CA HIS A 221 -7.17 -18.29 4.51
C HIS A 221 -5.75 -18.68 4.05
N GLN A 222 -5.34 -18.26 2.84
CA GLN A 222 -4.02 -18.55 2.31
C GLN A 222 -2.98 -17.65 2.98
N THR A 223 -1.85 -18.24 3.37
CA THR A 223 -0.80 -17.55 4.15
C THR A 223 -0.18 -16.36 3.40
N ASP A 224 -0.21 -16.38 2.08
CA ASP A 224 0.34 -15.39 1.15
C ASP A 224 -0.71 -14.43 0.58
N ALA A 225 -1.97 -14.48 1.03
CA ALA A 225 -3.02 -13.56 0.55
C ALA A 225 -2.72 -12.09 0.90
N PHE A 226 -2.00 -11.87 2.01
CA PHE A 226 -1.59 -10.57 2.50
C PHE A 226 -0.08 -10.48 2.66
N GLY A 227 0.47 -9.35 2.23
CA GLY A 227 1.90 -9.12 2.24
C GLY A 227 2.28 -7.65 2.41
N PHE A 228 3.58 -7.42 2.36
CA PHE A 228 4.18 -6.10 2.38
C PHE A 228 4.98 -5.86 1.11
N ILE A 229 4.97 -4.62 0.65
CA ILE A 229 5.61 -4.18 -0.59
C ILE A 229 6.44 -2.93 -0.29
N ASP A 230 7.61 -2.81 -0.92
CA ASP A 230 8.33 -1.54 -0.98
C ASP A 230 7.63 -0.64 -2.01
N PRO A 231 7.21 0.58 -1.66
CA PRO A 231 6.72 1.55 -2.65
C PRO A 231 7.64 1.74 -3.86
N ALA A 232 8.94 1.46 -3.73
CA ALA A 232 9.90 1.47 -4.83
C ALA A 232 9.60 0.42 -5.92
N ASP A 233 8.96 -0.69 -5.57
CA ASP A 233 8.64 -1.79 -6.50
C ASP A 233 7.34 -1.58 -7.28
N VAL A 234 6.58 -0.52 -6.93
CA VAL A 234 5.27 -0.26 -7.53
C VAL A 234 5.43 0.47 -8.86
N LEU A 235 4.97 -0.13 -9.96
CA LEU A 235 5.11 0.46 -11.29
C LEU A 235 4.12 1.60 -11.52
N ARG A 236 2.85 1.38 -11.16
CA ARG A 236 1.73 2.30 -11.39
C ARG A 236 0.47 1.85 -10.65
N CYS A 237 -0.54 2.72 -10.61
CA CYS A 237 -1.89 2.30 -10.27
C CYS A 237 -2.54 1.51 -11.40
N CYS A 238 -3.47 0.63 -11.04
CA CYS A 238 -4.35 -0.06 -11.98
C CYS A 238 -5.82 0.18 -11.64
N HIS A 239 -6.68 0.09 -12.66
CA HIS A 239 -8.12 0.16 -12.49
C HIS A 239 -8.70 -1.23 -12.73
N LEU A 240 -9.32 -1.80 -11.70
CA LEU A 240 -9.96 -3.10 -11.78
C LEU A 240 -11.45 -2.90 -12.01
N ILE A 241 -11.98 -3.61 -12.99
CA ILE A 241 -13.40 -3.59 -13.35
C ILE A 241 -14.03 -4.88 -12.81
N PRO A 242 -15.08 -4.80 -11.97
CA PRO A 242 -15.78 -5.98 -11.51
C PRO A 242 -16.37 -6.79 -12.68
N ALA A 243 -16.19 -8.11 -12.64
CA ALA A 243 -16.80 -9.02 -13.60
C ALA A 243 -18.27 -9.30 -13.21
N PHE A 244 -19.16 -8.34 -13.47
CA PHE A 244 -20.58 -8.42 -13.06
C PHE A 244 -21.33 -9.66 -13.59
N ALA A 245 -20.86 -10.28 -14.66
CA ALA A 245 -21.45 -11.49 -15.23
C ALA A 245 -21.10 -12.76 -14.45
N ASP A 246 -19.98 -12.76 -13.72
CA ASP A 246 -19.42 -13.94 -13.08
C ASP A 246 -19.75 -14.01 -11.57
N GLY A 247 -20.29 -12.94 -10.99
CA GLY A 247 -20.78 -12.88 -9.60
C GLY A 247 -19.86 -12.12 -8.65
#